data_AF-A0A847Q209-F1
#
_entry.id   AF-A0A847Q209-F1
#
_cell.length_a   1.000
_cell.length_b   1.000
_cell.length_c   1.000
_cell.angle_alpha   90.00
_cell.angle_beta   90.00
_cell.angle_gamma   90.00
#
_symmetry.space_group_name_H-M   'P 1'
#
loop_
_entity.id
_entity.type
_entity.pdbx_description
1 polymer ?
#
loop_
_entity_poly.entity_id
_entity_poly.type
_entity_poly.pdbx_seq_one_letter_code
_entity_poly.pdbx_strand_id
1 'polypeptide(L)'
;MGTVELSIALHTVWDAPRDTIVFDTGHQAYPHKLLTGRRDQFPTIRQGGGLSGFLRMEESEYDAFGAGHAGTSLSAALGYAEARDLKGTGGDVVAVIGDSAMTAGMALEAVNHAGELGASVKFILNDNSMSIAGAVGALSYHLARMRSQPLMISLEHRAKELLDHLKLGRKAIIQAAEGLKLGMAHLASPKEGPLFEHLGFTYLGPIDGHNTEDMIEIFRAVKDMKGPVLVHVVTVKGKGVEYA
;
A
#
# COMPACT_ATOMS: atom_id res chain seq x y z
N MET A 1 6.78 11.67 9.88
CA MET A 1 5.49 11.86 10.56
C MET A 1 4.33 11.27 9.76
N GLY A 2 4.18 11.54 8.46
CA GLY A 2 3.04 11.03 7.67
C GLY A 2 2.87 9.50 7.58
N THR A 3 3.89 8.70 7.96
CA THR A 3 3.88 7.24 7.89
C THR A 3 3.80 6.53 9.24
N VAL A 4 3.52 7.26 10.33
CA VAL A 4 3.48 6.67 11.68
C VAL A 4 2.37 5.63 11.78
N GLU A 5 1.13 6.03 11.51
CA GLU A 5 -0.04 5.13 11.55
C GLU A 5 0.10 4.02 10.51
N LEU A 6 0.57 4.34 9.30
CA LEU A 6 0.85 3.36 8.25
C LEU A 6 1.84 2.28 8.71
N SER A 7 2.94 2.68 9.36
CA SER A 7 3.95 1.73 9.85
C SER A 7 3.42 0.86 10.99
N ILE A 8 2.58 1.41 11.86
CA ILE A 8 1.92 0.66 12.94
C ILE A 8 0.97 -0.38 12.33
N ALA A 9 0.14 0.02 11.36
CA ALA A 9 -0.77 -0.89 10.68
C ALA A 9 -0.03 -2.02 9.96
N LEU A 10 1.06 -1.69 9.24
CA LEU A 10 1.92 -2.67 8.57
C LEU A 10 2.46 -3.72 9.56
N HIS A 11 3.12 -3.27 10.63
CA HIS A 11 3.72 -4.17 11.64
C HIS A 11 2.69 -4.88 12.54
N THR A 12 1.42 -4.46 12.50
CA THR A 12 0.32 -5.16 13.17
C THR A 12 -0.20 -6.34 12.34
N VAL A 13 -0.12 -6.25 11.01
CA VAL A 13 -0.70 -7.24 10.08
C VAL A 13 0.36 -8.18 9.51
N TRP A 14 1.56 -7.68 9.25
CA TRP A 14 2.67 -8.45 8.70
C TRP A 14 3.74 -8.70 9.76
N ASP A 15 4.16 -9.97 9.84
CA ASP A 15 5.09 -10.47 10.84
C ASP A 15 6.51 -10.43 10.27
N ALA A 16 7.10 -9.23 10.22
CA ALA A 16 8.50 -9.08 9.81
C ALA A 16 9.45 -9.70 10.87
N PRO A 17 10.55 -10.36 10.48
CA PRO A 17 11.08 -10.49 9.11
C PRO A 17 10.58 -11.72 8.34
N ARG A 18 9.67 -12.53 8.90
CA ARG A 18 9.06 -13.66 8.16
C ARG A 18 8.31 -13.17 6.93
N ASP A 19 7.50 -12.14 7.10
CA ASP A 19 6.94 -11.35 6.01
C ASP A 19 7.94 -10.26 5.60
N THR A 20 8.15 -10.09 4.30
CA THR A 20 9.10 -9.12 3.77
C THR A 20 8.42 -7.76 3.60
N ILE A 21 8.94 -6.73 4.26
CA ILE A 21 8.47 -5.35 4.12
C ILE A 21 9.61 -4.49 3.56
N VAL A 22 9.40 -3.95 2.36
CA VAL A 22 10.36 -3.08 1.67
C VAL A 22 9.83 -1.65 1.66
N PHE A 23 10.60 -0.68 2.13
CA PHE A 23 10.24 0.74 1.98
C PHE A 23 11.08 1.39 0.88
N ASP A 24 10.45 2.23 0.07
CA ASP A 24 11.14 3.09 -0.88
C ASP A 24 11.84 4.26 -0.19
N THR A 25 12.99 4.70 -0.70
CA THR A 25 13.85 5.82 -0.23
C THR A 25 14.30 5.82 1.24
N GLY A 26 13.69 5.07 2.14
CA GLY A 26 14.11 4.89 3.54
C GLY A 26 13.80 6.04 4.51
N HIS A 27 13.70 7.29 4.06
CA HIS A 27 13.47 8.44 4.94
C HIS A 27 12.12 8.42 5.66
N GLN A 28 11.13 7.74 5.09
CA GLN A 28 9.80 7.54 5.66
C GLN A 28 9.71 6.33 6.62
N ALA A 29 10.80 5.58 6.80
CA ALA A 29 10.84 4.32 7.56
C ALA A 29 11.36 4.48 9.00
N TYR A 30 11.41 5.71 9.54
CA TYR A 30 11.80 5.93 10.93
C TYR A 30 10.88 5.24 11.94
N PRO A 31 9.53 5.28 11.80
CA PRO A 31 8.65 4.51 12.65
C PRO A 31 8.93 2.99 12.55
N HIS A 32 9.25 2.48 11.36
CA HIS A 32 9.67 1.10 11.18
C HIS A 32 10.91 0.77 12.02
N LYS A 33 11.97 1.61 11.99
CA LYS A 33 13.16 1.38 12.84
C LYS A 33 12.83 1.37 14.33
N LEU A 34 12.00 2.32 14.77
CA LEU A 34 11.56 2.42 16.17
C LEU A 34 10.79 1.17 16.63
N LEU A 35 9.89 0.65 15.79
CA LEU A 35 9.07 -0.53 16.09
C LEU A 35 9.85 -1.85 16.06
N THR A 36 11.03 -1.87 15.44
CA THR A 36 11.84 -3.08 15.22
C THR A 36 13.12 -3.06 16.06
N GLY A 37 12.96 -2.70 17.34
CA GLY A 37 14.00 -2.84 18.37
C GLY A 37 15.07 -1.75 18.41
N ARG A 38 15.01 -0.72 17.55
CA ARG A 38 16.05 0.32 17.45
C ARG A 38 15.70 1.64 18.14
N ARG A 39 14.70 1.64 19.03
CA ARG A 39 14.25 2.83 19.76
C ARG A 39 15.36 3.49 20.59
N ASP A 40 16.10 2.70 21.37
CA ASP A 40 17.10 3.24 22.30
C ASP A 40 18.35 3.78 21.58
N GLN A 41 18.63 3.27 20.38
CA GLN A 41 19.71 3.72 19.51
C GLN A 41 19.30 4.91 18.63
N PHE A 42 18.01 5.20 18.52
CA PHE A 42 17.47 6.25 17.64
C PHE A 42 18.07 7.65 17.85
N PRO A 43 18.46 8.09 19.08
CA PRO A 43 19.16 9.35 19.26
C PRO A 43 20.49 9.47 18.49
N THR A 44 21.08 8.36 18.06
CA THR A 44 22.34 8.32 17.28
C THR A 44 22.14 8.37 15.77
N ILE A 45 20.90 8.46 15.29
CA ILE A 45 20.61 8.40 13.86
C ILE A 45 21.35 9.49 13.07
N ARG A 46 21.96 9.11 11.94
CA ARG A 46 22.82 9.94 11.09
C ARG A 46 24.12 10.45 11.75
N GLN A 47 24.50 9.90 12.89
CA GLN A 47 25.80 10.18 13.51
C GLN A 47 26.80 9.09 13.14
N GLY A 48 28.10 9.45 13.10
CA GLY A 48 29.16 8.48 12.82
C GLY A 48 29.15 7.33 13.84
N GLY A 49 29.09 6.09 13.35
CA GLY A 49 28.97 4.90 14.21
C GLY A 49 27.57 4.66 14.81
N GLY A 50 26.59 5.53 14.53
CA GLY A 50 25.19 5.38 14.94
C GLY A 50 24.31 4.78 13.84
N LEU A 51 22.98 4.85 14.04
CA LEU A 51 22.02 4.33 13.07
C LEU A 51 22.08 5.10 11.74
N SER A 52 21.87 4.39 10.64
CA SER A 52 21.70 5.00 9.32
C SER A 52 20.41 5.83 9.27
N GLY A 53 20.46 6.95 8.53
CA GLY A 53 19.27 7.72 8.17
C GLY A 53 18.36 7.04 7.14
N PHE A 54 18.71 5.83 6.73
CA PHE A 54 18.12 5.04 5.66
C PHE A 54 17.99 3.59 6.12
N LEU A 55 17.18 2.77 5.42
CA LEU A 55 17.17 1.33 5.67
C LEU A 55 18.47 0.70 5.17
N ARG A 56 19.04 -0.18 5.97
CA ARG A 56 20.32 -0.82 5.72
C ARG A 56 20.28 -2.28 6.16
N MET A 57 20.47 -3.19 5.22
CA MET A 57 20.39 -4.64 5.46
C MET A 57 21.39 -5.12 6.53
N GLU A 58 22.58 -4.53 6.60
CA GLU A 58 23.55 -4.90 7.64
C GLU A 58 23.21 -4.32 9.03
N GLU A 59 22.26 -3.38 9.12
CA GLU A 59 21.86 -2.77 10.39
C GLU A 59 20.78 -3.60 11.11
N SER A 60 19.91 -4.27 10.37
CA SER A 60 18.76 -4.99 10.94
C SER A 60 18.19 -6.01 9.97
N GLU A 61 17.79 -7.18 10.48
CA GLU A 61 17.05 -8.19 9.70
C GLU A 61 15.69 -7.68 9.19
N TYR A 62 15.15 -6.64 9.81
CA TYR A 62 13.90 -5.99 9.41
C TYR A 62 14.08 -5.03 8.21
N ASP A 63 15.32 -4.62 7.91
CA ASP A 63 15.64 -3.75 6.78
C ASP A 63 15.87 -4.60 5.52
N ALA A 64 14.81 -5.25 5.03
CA ALA A 64 14.89 -6.26 3.97
C ALA A 64 15.59 -5.78 2.67
N PHE A 65 15.54 -4.48 2.36
CA PHE A 65 16.27 -3.92 1.23
C PHE A 65 16.84 -2.55 1.58
N GLY A 66 18.01 -2.24 1.02
CA GLY A 66 18.63 -0.93 1.18
C GLY A 66 17.78 0.16 0.50
N ALA A 67 17.41 1.20 1.24
CA ALA A 67 16.51 2.23 0.74
C ALA A 67 17.16 3.61 0.83
N GLY A 68 17.47 4.21 -0.32
CA GLY A 68 18.07 5.55 -0.40
C GLY A 68 17.75 6.25 -1.73
N HIS A 69 17.87 5.53 -2.84
CA HIS A 69 17.33 5.95 -4.13
C HIS A 69 15.81 5.73 -4.18
N ALA A 70 15.11 6.55 -4.96
CA ALA A 70 13.67 6.46 -5.16
C ALA A 70 13.32 5.49 -6.29
N GLY A 71 12.19 4.80 -6.14
CA GLY A 71 11.60 3.94 -7.17
C GLY A 71 12.15 2.52 -7.22
N THR A 72 12.94 2.10 -6.23
CA THR A 72 13.58 0.77 -6.22
C THR A 72 12.78 -0.29 -5.44
N SER A 73 11.86 0.13 -4.59
CA SER A 73 11.12 -0.77 -3.67
C SER A 73 10.25 -1.79 -4.38
N LEU A 74 9.52 -1.40 -5.44
CA LEU A 74 8.59 -2.28 -6.14
C LEU A 74 9.33 -3.41 -6.86
N SER A 75 10.42 -3.10 -7.57
CA SER A 75 11.26 -4.11 -8.22
C SER A 75 11.92 -5.04 -7.20
N ALA A 76 12.40 -4.51 -6.08
CA ALA A 76 12.98 -5.33 -5.02
C ALA A 76 11.94 -6.28 -4.42
N ALA A 77 10.74 -5.80 -4.13
CA ALA A 77 9.64 -6.62 -3.64
C ALA A 77 9.20 -7.68 -4.66
N LEU A 78 9.15 -7.36 -5.95
CA LEU A 78 8.87 -8.34 -6.99
C LEU A 78 9.94 -9.45 -7.00
N GLY A 79 11.22 -9.09 -6.90
CA GLY A 79 12.31 -10.06 -6.78
C GLY A 79 12.19 -10.95 -5.53
N TYR A 80 11.78 -10.38 -4.39
CA TYR A 80 11.50 -11.15 -3.18
C TYR A 80 10.32 -12.11 -3.35
N ALA A 81 9.25 -11.70 -4.03
CA ALA A 81 8.08 -12.53 -4.29
C ALA A 81 8.43 -13.73 -5.19
N GLU A 82 9.14 -13.49 -6.30
CA GLU A 82 9.59 -14.56 -7.19
C GLU A 82 10.57 -15.51 -6.49
N ALA A 83 11.52 -14.96 -5.70
CA ALA A 83 12.46 -15.79 -4.94
C ALA A 83 11.77 -16.65 -3.88
N ARG A 84 10.74 -16.12 -3.20
CA ARG A 84 9.89 -16.88 -2.27
C ARG A 84 9.22 -18.05 -2.98
N ASP A 85 8.63 -17.79 -4.14
CA ASP A 85 7.86 -18.77 -4.90
C ASP A 85 8.78 -19.87 -5.47
N LEU A 86 9.94 -19.50 -6.01
CA LEU A 86 10.97 -20.44 -6.48
C LEU A 86 11.52 -21.33 -5.37
N LYS A 87 11.64 -20.81 -4.13
CA LYS A 87 12.09 -21.58 -2.97
C LYS A 87 10.98 -22.43 -2.33
N GLY A 88 9.72 -22.24 -2.74
CA GLY A 88 8.58 -22.88 -2.08
C GLY A 88 8.41 -22.45 -0.62
N THR A 89 8.91 -21.26 -0.26
CA THR A 89 8.78 -20.71 1.10
C THR A 89 7.49 -19.93 1.26
N GLY A 90 7.00 -19.79 2.49
CA GLY A 90 5.85 -18.91 2.79
C GLY A 90 6.28 -17.46 3.06
N GLY A 91 5.29 -16.64 3.43
CA GLY A 91 5.50 -15.23 3.81
C GLY A 91 4.95 -14.27 2.76
N ASP A 92 4.40 -13.15 3.22
CA ASP A 92 3.98 -12.08 2.32
C ASP A 92 5.15 -11.20 1.91
N VAL A 93 5.00 -10.55 0.75
CA VAL A 93 5.92 -9.52 0.30
C VAL A 93 5.15 -8.23 0.08
N VAL A 94 5.57 -7.19 0.78
CA VAL A 94 4.92 -5.88 0.82
C VAL A 94 5.93 -4.79 0.48
N ALA A 95 5.58 -3.89 -0.42
CA ALA A 95 6.37 -2.71 -0.74
C ALA A 95 5.61 -1.44 -0.39
N VAL A 96 6.26 -0.47 0.25
CA VAL A 96 5.72 0.86 0.53
C VAL A 96 6.44 1.88 -0.33
N ILE A 97 5.71 2.56 -1.22
CA ILE A 97 6.25 3.55 -2.15
C ILE A 97 5.51 4.87 -2.02
N GLY A 98 6.22 6.00 -2.11
CA GLY A 98 5.58 7.32 -2.18
C GLY A 98 5.05 7.64 -3.57
N ASP A 99 4.00 8.45 -3.67
CA ASP A 99 3.44 8.98 -4.93
C ASP A 99 4.49 9.53 -5.89
N SER A 100 5.44 10.30 -5.39
CA SER A 100 6.52 10.86 -6.21
C SER A 100 7.47 9.78 -6.75
N ALA A 101 7.76 8.75 -5.95
CA ALA A 101 8.64 7.65 -6.34
C ALA A 101 7.97 6.68 -7.32
N MET A 102 6.64 6.58 -7.30
CA MET A 102 5.86 5.78 -8.25
C MET A 102 6.06 6.24 -9.70
N THR A 103 6.43 7.50 -9.92
CA THR A 103 6.72 8.04 -11.26
C THR A 103 8.06 7.58 -11.84
N ALA A 104 8.92 6.95 -11.03
CA ALA A 104 10.20 6.43 -11.50
C ALA A 104 9.98 5.32 -12.53
N GLY A 105 10.76 5.32 -13.61
CA GLY A 105 10.64 4.31 -14.66
C GLY A 105 10.80 2.87 -14.14
N MET A 106 11.66 2.66 -13.15
CA MET A 106 11.84 1.37 -12.48
C MET A 106 10.58 0.93 -11.71
N ALA A 107 9.90 1.85 -11.03
CA ALA A 107 8.67 1.55 -10.34
C ALA A 107 7.55 1.18 -11.33
N LEU A 108 7.43 1.92 -12.44
CA LEU A 108 6.44 1.64 -13.48
C LEU A 108 6.69 0.31 -14.19
N GLU A 109 7.95 -0.02 -14.46
CA GLU A 109 8.34 -1.33 -15.01
C GLU A 109 7.95 -2.46 -14.04
N ALA A 110 8.25 -2.32 -12.75
CA ALA A 110 7.89 -3.31 -11.74
C ALA A 110 6.37 -3.52 -11.64
N VAL A 111 5.57 -2.47 -11.75
CA VAL A 111 4.10 -2.58 -11.81
C VAL A 111 3.70 -3.38 -13.04
N ASN A 112 4.18 -3.02 -14.22
CA ASN A 112 3.84 -3.74 -15.46
C ASN A 112 4.21 -5.23 -15.37
N HIS A 113 5.40 -5.54 -14.87
CA HIS A 113 5.92 -6.89 -14.77
C HIS A 113 5.18 -7.73 -13.71
N ALA A 114 4.89 -7.15 -12.53
CA ALA A 114 4.10 -7.84 -11.50
C ALA A 114 2.70 -8.20 -12.01
N GLY A 115 2.10 -7.32 -12.83
CA GLY A 115 0.85 -7.55 -13.53
C GLY A 115 0.91 -8.73 -14.50
N GLU A 116 1.92 -8.76 -15.37
CA GLU A 116 2.14 -9.86 -16.32
C GLU A 116 2.35 -11.22 -15.64
N LEU A 117 3.12 -11.25 -14.55
CA LEU A 117 3.39 -12.47 -13.79
C LEU A 117 2.18 -12.93 -12.95
N GLY A 118 1.23 -12.04 -12.66
CA GLY A 118 0.23 -12.30 -11.61
C GLY A 118 0.88 -12.52 -10.24
N ALA A 119 2.01 -11.85 -9.98
CA ALA A 119 2.84 -12.08 -8.80
C ALA A 119 2.07 -11.83 -7.50
N SER A 120 2.22 -12.72 -6.50
CA SER A 120 1.56 -12.51 -5.20
C SER A 120 2.36 -11.54 -4.33
N VAL A 121 2.16 -10.25 -4.60
CA VAL A 121 2.83 -9.10 -4.00
C VAL A 121 1.85 -7.97 -3.66
N LYS A 122 2.10 -7.26 -2.56
CA LYS A 122 1.27 -6.15 -2.08
C LYS A 122 2.02 -4.83 -2.19
N PHE A 123 1.55 -3.92 -3.02
CA PHE A 123 2.08 -2.56 -3.15
C PHE A 123 1.22 -1.57 -2.37
N ILE A 124 1.83 -0.84 -1.46
CA ILE A 124 1.20 0.18 -0.65
C ILE A 124 1.69 1.54 -1.16
N LEU A 125 0.81 2.24 -1.86
CA LEU A 125 1.07 3.59 -2.35
C LEU A 125 0.73 4.59 -1.25
N ASN A 126 1.76 5.22 -0.68
CA ASN A 126 1.65 6.34 0.24
C ASN A 126 1.56 7.66 -0.53
N ASP A 127 0.33 8.12 -0.82
CA ASP A 127 0.08 9.39 -1.47
C ASP A 127 -0.07 10.51 -0.43
N ASN A 128 0.94 11.38 -0.36
CA ASN A 128 0.88 12.62 0.42
C ASN A 128 0.84 13.87 -0.46
N SER A 129 0.65 13.69 -1.78
CA SER A 129 0.53 14.72 -2.81
C SER A 129 1.72 15.68 -2.92
N MET A 130 2.88 15.29 -2.37
CA MET A 130 4.07 16.12 -2.26
C MET A 130 5.33 15.34 -2.66
N SER A 131 6.16 15.95 -3.50
CA SER A 131 7.59 15.60 -3.61
C SER A 131 8.42 16.50 -2.69
N ILE A 132 9.73 16.65 -2.95
CA ILE A 132 10.53 17.74 -2.39
C ILE A 132 9.99 19.11 -2.89
N ALA A 133 9.45 19.13 -4.12
CA ALA A 133 8.55 20.16 -4.66
C ALA A 133 7.14 19.58 -4.90
N GLY A 134 6.17 20.31 -5.45
CA GLY A 134 4.85 19.71 -5.79
C GLY A 134 5.01 18.49 -6.73
N ALA A 135 4.22 17.43 -6.54
CA ALA A 135 4.27 16.26 -7.41
C ALA A 135 3.91 16.63 -8.86
N VAL A 136 4.69 16.16 -9.84
CA VAL A 136 4.54 16.47 -11.28
C VAL A 136 4.37 15.19 -12.09
N GLY A 137 3.58 15.26 -13.17
CA GLY A 137 3.40 14.16 -14.13
C GLY A 137 1.96 13.69 -14.27
N ALA A 138 1.67 13.01 -15.38
CA ALA A 138 0.32 12.53 -15.71
C ALA A 138 -0.23 11.55 -14.67
N LEU A 139 0.64 10.69 -14.11
CA LEU A 139 0.26 9.77 -13.05
C LEU A 139 -0.12 10.50 -11.76
N SER A 140 0.68 11.48 -11.32
CA SER A 140 0.36 12.30 -10.14
C SER A 140 -0.96 13.06 -10.31
N TYR A 141 -1.24 13.56 -11.52
CA TYR A 141 -2.55 14.16 -11.84
C TYR A 141 -3.70 13.14 -11.76
N HIS A 142 -3.48 11.91 -12.25
CA HIS A 142 -4.47 10.83 -12.16
C HIS A 142 -4.75 10.43 -10.71
N LEU A 143 -3.71 10.28 -9.88
CA LEU A 143 -3.84 10.04 -8.43
C LEU A 143 -4.61 11.18 -7.74
N ALA A 144 -4.28 12.44 -8.06
CA ALA A 144 -5.01 13.60 -7.56
C ALA A 144 -6.49 13.61 -7.97
N ARG A 145 -6.81 13.19 -9.21
CA ARG A 145 -8.19 13.02 -9.67
C ARG A 145 -8.94 11.96 -8.86
N MET A 146 -8.30 10.82 -8.59
CA MET A 146 -8.91 9.75 -7.78
C MET A 146 -9.22 10.22 -6.35
N ARG A 147 -8.35 11.02 -5.74
CA ARG A 147 -8.58 11.64 -4.42
C ARG A 147 -9.78 12.60 -4.40
N SER A 148 -10.10 13.24 -5.53
CA SER A 148 -11.23 14.19 -5.64
C SER A 148 -12.57 13.53 -5.96
N GLN A 149 -12.59 12.24 -6.27
CA GLN A 149 -13.82 11.50 -6.53
C GLN A 149 -14.41 10.99 -5.21
N PRO A 150 -15.73 11.14 -4.97
CA PRO A 150 -16.38 10.58 -3.79
C PRO A 150 -16.11 9.09 -3.71
N LEU A 151 -15.76 8.60 -2.51
CA LEU A 151 -15.56 7.18 -2.17
C LEU A 151 -16.58 6.28 -2.87
N MET A 152 -16.19 5.74 -4.02
CA MET A 152 -16.86 4.62 -4.65
C MET A 152 -15.83 3.50 -4.69
N ILE A 153 -16.26 2.33 -4.25
CA ILE A 153 -15.56 1.03 -4.29
C ILE A 153 -14.86 0.64 -2.97
N SER A 154 -15.62 -0.05 -2.12
CA SER A 154 -15.26 -1.39 -1.61
C SER A 154 -16.37 -2.00 -0.72
N LEU A 155 -17.34 -1.20 -0.27
CA LEU A 155 -18.48 -1.70 0.50
C LEU A 155 -19.34 -2.71 -0.29
N GLU A 156 -19.42 -2.55 -1.61
CA GLU A 156 -20.29 -3.38 -2.47
C GLU A 156 -19.77 -4.82 -2.65
N HIS A 157 -18.45 -5.01 -2.72
CA HIS A 157 -17.86 -6.35 -2.77
C HIS A 157 -17.99 -7.06 -1.41
N ARG A 158 -17.80 -6.33 -0.31
CA ARG A 158 -18.02 -6.84 1.05
C ARG A 158 -19.48 -7.18 1.33
N ALA A 159 -20.43 -6.38 0.84
CA ALA A 159 -21.85 -6.66 1.01
C ALA A 159 -22.25 -7.98 0.30
N LYS A 160 -21.69 -8.25 -0.89
CA LYS A 160 -21.98 -9.45 -1.66
C LYS A 160 -21.42 -10.72 -1.01
N GLU A 161 -20.17 -10.69 -0.54
CA GLU A 161 -19.55 -11.84 0.15
C GLU A 161 -20.17 -12.12 1.53
N LEU A 162 -20.55 -11.06 2.28
CA LEU A 162 -21.30 -11.22 3.54
C LEU A 162 -22.70 -11.80 3.30
N LEU A 163 -23.37 -11.41 2.22
CA LEU A 163 -24.69 -11.93 1.85
C LEU A 163 -24.62 -13.39 1.40
N ASP A 164 -23.57 -13.82 0.70
CA ASP A 164 -23.39 -15.22 0.26
C ASP A 164 -23.08 -16.16 1.44
N HIS A 165 -22.45 -15.67 2.50
CA HIS A 165 -22.21 -16.44 3.73
C HIS A 165 -23.40 -16.51 4.69
N LEU A 166 -24.35 -15.57 4.58
CA LEU A 166 -25.60 -15.59 5.34
C LEU A 166 -26.62 -16.42 4.55
N LYS A 167 -27.17 -17.48 5.15
CA LYS A 167 -28.29 -18.27 4.59
C LYS A 167 -29.60 -17.46 4.58
N LEU A 168 -29.62 -16.27 4.00
CA LEU A 168 -30.78 -15.40 3.90
C LEU A 168 -31.68 -15.87 2.75
N GLY A 169 -32.99 -15.89 3.00
CA GLY A 169 -33.98 -16.39 2.06
C GLY A 169 -34.02 -15.60 0.76
N ARG A 170 -34.34 -16.28 -0.35
CA ARG A 170 -34.38 -15.78 -1.74
C ARG A 170 -35.08 -14.42 -1.91
N LYS A 171 -36.08 -14.13 -1.07
CA LYS A 171 -36.86 -12.88 -1.08
C LYS A 171 -36.08 -11.66 -0.56
N ALA A 172 -35.21 -11.85 0.43
CA ALA A 172 -34.36 -10.80 0.98
C ALA A 172 -33.23 -10.43 0.00
N ILE A 173 -32.69 -11.42 -0.71
CA ILE A 173 -31.67 -11.21 -1.75
C ILE A 173 -32.23 -10.38 -2.92
N ILE A 174 -33.46 -10.68 -3.35
CA ILE A 174 -34.11 -9.96 -4.47
C ILE A 174 -34.41 -8.50 -4.09
N GLN A 175 -34.91 -8.24 -2.88
CA GLN A 175 -35.18 -6.87 -2.42
C GLN A 175 -33.89 -6.05 -2.22
N ALA A 176 -32.82 -6.67 -1.73
CA ALA A 176 -31.51 -6.02 -1.66
C ALA A 176 -30.96 -5.68 -3.05
N ALA A 177 -31.11 -6.60 -4.02
CA ALA A 177 -30.67 -6.40 -5.39
C ALA A 177 -31.47 -5.31 -6.14
N GLU A 178 -32.77 -5.17 -5.87
CA GLU A 178 -33.61 -4.10 -6.42
C GLU A 178 -33.25 -2.72 -5.84
N GLY A 179 -32.92 -2.65 -4.54
CA GLY A 179 -32.39 -1.43 -3.91
C GLY A 179 -31.05 -1.00 -4.49
N LEU A 180 -30.17 -1.97 -4.81
CA LEU A 180 -28.90 -1.72 -5.50
C LEU A 180 -29.10 -1.18 -6.93
N LYS A 181 -30.03 -1.75 -7.71
CA LYS A 181 -30.30 -1.32 -9.09
C LYS A 181 -30.75 0.14 -9.20
N LEU A 182 -31.49 0.65 -8.22
CA LEU A 182 -31.90 2.06 -8.17
C LEU A 182 -30.73 2.99 -7.81
N GLY A 183 -29.75 2.53 -7.04
CA GLY A 183 -28.47 3.22 -6.81
C GLY A 183 -27.54 3.20 -8.03
N MET A 184 -27.61 2.15 -8.85
CA MET A 184 -26.80 1.99 -10.06
C MET A 184 -27.19 2.93 -11.20
N ALA A 185 -28.42 3.46 -11.24
CA ALA A 185 -28.86 4.38 -12.29
C ALA A 185 -28.14 5.75 -12.24
N HIS A 186 -27.46 6.07 -11.13
CA HIS A 186 -26.59 7.23 -11.01
C HIS A 186 -25.10 6.93 -11.29
N LEU A 187 -24.74 5.67 -11.57
CA LEU A 187 -23.37 5.21 -11.88
C LEU A 187 -22.97 5.51 -13.34
N ALA A 188 -22.98 6.78 -13.72
CA ALA A 188 -22.10 7.24 -14.78
C ALA A 188 -20.68 7.42 -14.20
N SER A 189 -20.08 6.35 -13.65
CA SER A 189 -18.64 6.31 -13.44
C SER A 189 -17.95 6.37 -14.81
N PRO A 190 -16.81 7.07 -14.94
CA PRO A 190 -16.07 7.07 -16.19
C PRO A 190 -15.79 5.61 -16.61
N LYS A 191 -16.00 5.31 -17.89
CA LYS A 191 -16.01 3.95 -18.48
C LYS A 191 -14.65 3.21 -18.44
N GLU A 192 -13.69 3.70 -17.68
CA GLU A 192 -12.32 3.18 -17.56
C GLU A 192 -12.04 3.04 -16.05
N GLY A 193 -11.74 1.82 -15.59
CA GLY A 193 -11.40 1.56 -14.19
C GLY A 193 -10.10 2.27 -13.78
N PRO A 194 -9.71 2.21 -12.50
CA PRO A 194 -8.40 2.69 -12.04
C PRO A 194 -7.27 2.14 -12.93
N LEU A 195 -6.30 2.98 -13.28
CA LEU A 195 -5.16 2.62 -14.16
C LEU A 195 -4.53 1.26 -13.84
N PHE A 196 -4.39 0.94 -12.56
CA PHE A 196 -3.73 -0.27 -12.07
C PHE A 196 -4.54 -1.55 -12.34
N GLU A 197 -5.87 -1.47 -12.42
CA GLU A 197 -6.70 -2.64 -12.74
C GLU A 197 -6.45 -3.11 -14.18
N HIS A 198 -6.22 -2.17 -15.10
CA HIS A 198 -5.82 -2.48 -16.47
C HIS A 198 -4.43 -3.11 -16.56
N LEU A 199 -3.59 -2.93 -15.53
CA LEU A 199 -2.27 -3.55 -15.39
C LEU A 199 -2.35 -4.87 -14.58
N GLY A 200 -3.54 -5.41 -14.33
CA GLY A 200 -3.71 -6.70 -13.67
C GLY A 200 -3.72 -6.66 -12.14
N PHE A 201 -3.76 -5.48 -11.52
CA PHE A 201 -3.81 -5.35 -10.07
C PHE A 201 -5.23 -5.38 -9.54
N THR A 202 -5.40 -5.99 -8.36
CA THR A 202 -6.53 -5.63 -7.49
C THR A 202 -6.22 -4.28 -6.86
N TYR A 203 -7.04 -3.27 -7.14
CA TYR A 203 -6.86 -1.92 -6.61
C TYR A 203 -7.82 -1.65 -5.44
N LEU A 204 -7.31 -1.11 -4.33
CA LEU A 204 -8.07 -0.75 -3.15
C LEU A 204 -7.70 0.66 -2.69
N GLY A 205 -8.69 1.56 -2.65
CA GLY A 205 -8.53 2.93 -2.13
C GLY A 205 -9.06 4.01 -3.06
N PRO A 206 -8.79 5.29 -2.77
CA PRO A 206 -7.95 5.77 -1.66
C PRO A 206 -8.56 5.53 -0.28
N ILE A 207 -7.73 5.20 0.72
CA ILE A 207 -8.11 5.07 2.14
C ILE A 207 -7.38 6.09 3.01
N ASP A 208 -7.96 6.47 4.16
CA ASP A 208 -7.33 7.40 5.11
C ASP A 208 -6.13 6.75 5.81
N GLY A 209 -4.93 7.22 5.46
CA GLY A 209 -3.66 6.76 6.01
C GLY A 209 -3.39 7.16 7.46
N HIS A 210 -4.33 7.82 8.10
CA HIS A 210 -4.28 8.16 9.52
C HIS A 210 -5.41 7.57 10.35
N ASN A 211 -6.29 6.77 9.74
CA ASN A 211 -7.16 5.88 10.51
C ASN A 211 -6.49 4.51 10.64
N THR A 212 -5.81 4.28 11.77
CA THR A 212 -5.04 3.06 12.01
C THR A 212 -5.94 1.81 12.03
N GLU A 213 -7.15 1.92 12.58
CA GLU A 213 -8.09 0.79 12.69
C GLU A 213 -8.57 0.35 11.30
N ASP A 214 -9.01 1.31 10.47
CA ASP A 214 -9.44 1.04 9.09
C ASP A 214 -8.30 0.44 8.26
N MET A 215 -7.08 0.99 8.38
CA MET A 215 -5.90 0.46 7.69
C MET A 215 -5.61 -0.99 8.11
N ILE A 216 -5.66 -1.32 9.40
CA ILE A 216 -5.45 -2.69 9.88
C ILE A 216 -6.50 -3.63 9.29
N GLU A 217 -7.76 -3.21 9.27
CA GLU A 217 -8.85 -4.03 8.73
C GLU A 217 -8.65 -4.32 7.23
N ILE A 218 -8.30 -3.29 6.45
CA ILE A 218 -8.04 -3.41 5.02
C ILE A 218 -6.80 -4.25 4.77
N PHE A 219 -5.71 -4.01 5.50
CA PHE A 219 -4.48 -4.78 5.37
C PHE A 219 -4.67 -6.25 5.72
N ARG A 220 -5.50 -6.59 6.71
CA ARG A 220 -5.87 -7.99 7.01
C ARG A 220 -6.59 -8.64 5.83
N ALA A 221 -7.56 -7.94 5.23
CA ALA A 221 -8.25 -8.44 4.05
C ALA A 221 -7.28 -8.63 2.86
N VAL A 222 -6.33 -7.71 2.68
CA VAL A 222 -5.32 -7.75 1.61
C VAL A 222 -4.28 -8.85 1.82
N LYS A 223 -3.97 -9.21 3.07
CA LYS A 223 -2.98 -10.23 3.40
C LYS A 223 -3.25 -11.55 2.68
N ASP A 224 -4.50 -11.99 2.68
CA ASP A 224 -4.92 -13.29 2.13
C ASP A 224 -5.16 -13.27 0.61
N MET A 225 -5.16 -12.09 -0.02
CA MET A 225 -5.38 -11.95 -1.46
C MET A 225 -4.22 -12.54 -2.28
N LYS A 226 -4.59 -13.19 -3.39
CA LYS A 226 -3.66 -13.71 -4.41
C LYS A 226 -3.54 -12.72 -5.56
N GLY A 227 -2.45 -12.85 -6.32
CA GLY A 227 -2.11 -11.91 -7.37
C GLY A 227 -1.59 -10.57 -6.84
N PRO A 228 -1.32 -9.61 -7.74
CA PRO A 228 -0.75 -8.33 -7.38
C PRO A 228 -1.85 -7.41 -6.85
N VAL A 229 -1.61 -6.79 -5.70
CA VAL A 229 -2.56 -5.89 -5.04
C VAL A 229 -1.92 -4.51 -4.87
N LEU A 230 -2.67 -3.45 -5.18
CA LEU A 230 -2.27 -2.08 -4.88
C LEU A 230 -3.26 -1.43 -3.91
N VAL A 231 -2.76 -1.06 -2.72
CA VAL A 231 -3.53 -0.29 -1.74
C VAL A 231 -3.08 1.18 -1.79
N HIS A 232 -4.00 2.07 -2.11
CA HIS A 232 -3.77 3.50 -2.17
C HIS A 232 -4.12 4.15 -0.83
N VAL A 233 -3.09 4.57 -0.09
CA VAL A 233 -3.18 5.16 1.24
C VAL A 233 -2.88 6.65 1.13
N VAL A 234 -3.80 7.51 1.56
CA VAL A 234 -3.63 8.97 1.53
C VAL A 234 -3.16 9.46 2.89
N THR A 235 -2.00 10.11 2.94
CA THR A 235 -1.43 10.68 4.18
C THR A 235 -1.19 12.18 4.05
N VAL A 236 -0.92 12.84 5.18
CA VAL A 236 -0.54 14.25 5.26
C VAL A 236 0.93 14.32 5.67
N LYS A 237 1.75 14.92 4.81
CA LYS A 237 3.15 15.21 5.13
C LYS A 237 3.19 16.12 6.37
N GLY A 238 4.06 15.80 7.32
CA GLY A 238 4.17 16.60 8.55
C GLY A 238 3.03 16.45 9.57
N LYS A 239 2.07 15.53 9.39
CA LYS A 239 0.92 15.41 10.31
C LYS A 239 1.33 15.43 11.80
N GLY A 240 0.62 16.25 12.57
CA GLY A 240 0.87 16.45 14.00
C GLY A 240 1.92 17.54 14.31
N VAL A 241 2.48 18.20 13.29
CA VAL A 241 3.38 19.34 13.45
C VAL A 241 2.83 20.50 12.62
N GLU A 242 2.32 21.55 13.27
CA GLU A 242 1.67 22.70 12.62
C GLU A 242 2.55 23.46 11.60
N TYR A 243 3.88 23.31 11.70
CA TYR A 243 4.87 24.02 10.89
C TYR A 243 5.56 23.14 9.82
N ALA A 244 5.16 21.88 9.65
CA ALA A 244 5.85 20.88 8.81
C ALA A 244 5.17 20.58 7.48
#